data_AF-A0A3C0NFI9-F1
#
_entry.id   AF-A0A3C0NFI9-F1
#
_cell.length_a   1.000
_cell.length_b   1.000
_cell.length_c   1.000
_cell.angle_alpha   90.00
_cell.angle_beta   90.00
_cell.angle_gamma   90.00
#
_symmetry.space_group_name_H-M   'P 1'
#
loop_
_entity.id
_entity.type
_entity.pdbx_description
1 polymer ?
#
loop_
_entity_poly.entity_id
_entity_poly.type
_entity_poly.pdbx_seq_one_letter_code
_entity_poly.pdbx_strand_id
1 'polypeptide(L)'
;IKTINRRQAEIDEVLTQALQDWQLKRLPRIDRDILRIAVAEMSFLGLPERVAINEAVELAKRYSDDEGHRFINGVLRRVTDRIKAEARLQ
;
A
#
# COMPACT_ATOMS: atom_id res chain seq x y z
N ILE A 1 -7.29 -2.92 11.96
CA ILE A 1 -6.67 -1.86 12.82
C ILE A 1 -5.59 -2.41 13.77
N LYS A 2 -5.85 -3.46 14.59
CA LYS A 2 -4.83 -4.01 15.51
C LYS A 2 -3.53 -4.45 14.81
N THR A 3 -3.62 -5.07 13.62
CA THR A 3 -2.45 -5.50 12.84
C THR A 3 -1.63 -4.31 12.33
N ILE A 4 -2.29 -3.28 11.81
CA ILE A 4 -1.64 -2.05 11.34
C ILE A 4 -0.89 -1.37 12.49
N ASN A 5 -1.53 -1.22 13.66
CA ASN A 5 -0.88 -0.58 14.81
C ASN A 5 0.34 -1.36 15.32
N ARG A 6 0.34 -2.69 15.20
CA ARG A 6 1.46 -3.54 15.65
C ARG A 6 2.61 -3.60 14.66
N ARG A 7 2.31 -3.54 13.36
CA ARG A 7 3.29 -3.68 12.27
C ARG A 7 3.49 -2.40 11.48
N GLN A 8 3.14 -1.26 12.07
CA GLN A 8 3.13 0.02 11.36
C GLN A 8 4.51 0.34 10.78
N ALA A 9 5.58 0.07 11.53
CA ALA A 9 6.95 0.30 11.07
C ALA A 9 7.30 -0.57 9.84
N GLU A 10 6.99 -1.87 9.87
CA GLU A 10 7.21 -2.79 8.74
C GLU A 10 6.42 -2.35 7.50
N ILE A 11 5.14 -1.98 7.70
CA ILE A 11 4.27 -1.50 6.62
C ILE A 11 4.80 -0.18 6.03
N ASP A 12 5.18 0.77 6.89
CA ASP A 12 5.69 2.08 6.47
C ASP A 12 7.04 1.93 5.75
N GLU A 13 7.88 0.97 6.13
CA GLU A 13 9.13 0.65 5.44
C GLU A 13 8.89 0.13 4.03
N VAL A 14 8.02 -0.87 3.85
CA VAL A 14 7.64 -1.41 2.54
C VAL A 14 7.09 -0.31 1.63
N LEU A 15 6.23 0.56 2.17
CA LEU A 15 5.67 1.69 1.43
C LEU A 15 6.74 2.72 1.07
N THR A 16 7.62 3.06 2.00
CA THR A 16 8.69 4.05 1.76
C THR A 16 9.63 3.58 0.65
N GLN A 17 9.95 2.29 0.59
CA GLN A 17 10.77 1.73 -0.49
C GLN A 17 10.07 1.73 -1.86
N ALA A 18 8.73 1.71 -1.89
CA ALA A 18 7.94 1.79 -3.12
C ALA A 18 7.62 3.23 -3.56
N LEU A 19 7.82 4.21 -2.68
CA LEU A 19 7.61 5.63 -2.91
C LEU A 19 8.96 6.29 -3.26
N GLN A 20 9.32 6.25 -4.54
CA GLN A 20 10.62 6.78 -5.03
C GLN A 20 10.84 8.25 -4.67
N ASP A 21 9.96 9.15 -5.15
CA ASP A 21 10.13 10.60 -4.99
C ASP A 21 9.28 11.20 -3.84
N TRP A 22 8.51 10.36 -3.16
CA TRP A 22 7.50 10.80 -2.20
C TRP A 22 7.81 10.30 -0.81
N GLN A 23 7.79 11.20 0.16
CA GLN A 23 7.84 10.78 1.56
C GLN A 23 6.45 10.33 1.99
N LEU A 24 6.33 9.12 2.53
CA LEU A 24 5.05 8.56 3.02
C LEU A 24 4.31 9.53 3.97
N LYS A 25 5.05 10.24 4.83
CA LYS A 25 4.51 11.23 5.76
C LYS A 25 3.91 12.48 5.09
N ARG A 26 4.30 12.80 3.86
CA ARG A 26 3.82 13.95 3.08
C ARG A 26 2.55 13.66 2.27
N LEU A 27 2.15 12.39 2.16
CA LEU A 27 0.92 12.02 1.49
C LEU A 27 -0.30 12.53 2.27
N PRO A 28 -1.41 12.84 1.58
CA PRO A 28 -2.71 13.01 2.22
C PRO A 28 -2.97 11.85 3.19
N ARG A 29 -3.56 12.18 4.35
CA ARG A 29 -3.80 11.17 5.39
C ARG A 29 -4.62 10.00 4.86
N ILE A 30 -5.62 10.27 4.03
CA ILE A 30 -6.49 9.25 3.44
C ILE A 30 -5.70 8.29 2.55
N ASP A 31 -4.83 8.79 1.67
CA ASP A 31 -4.04 7.95 0.77
C ASP A 31 -3.05 7.07 1.52
N ARG A 32 -2.39 7.66 2.52
CA ARG A 32 -1.48 6.93 3.38
C ARG A 32 -2.19 5.79 4.12
N ASP A 33 -3.40 6.06 4.63
CA ASP A 33 -4.16 5.06 5.37
C ASP A 33 -4.68 3.95 4.43
N ILE A 34 -5.13 4.28 3.22
CA ILE A 34 -5.51 3.29 2.18
C ILE A 34 -4.31 2.41 1.82
N LEU A 35 -3.14 3.01 1.56
CA LEU A 35 -1.91 2.27 1.25
C LEU A 35 -1.51 1.31 2.38
N ARG A 36 -1.57 1.77 3.63
CA ARG A 36 -1.25 0.95 4.81
C ARG A 36 -2.19 -0.23 4.96
N ILE A 37 -3.49 -0.04 4.72
CA ILE A 37 -4.48 -1.12 4.78
C ILE A 37 -4.16 -2.17 3.71
N ALA A 38 -3.98 -1.76 2.46
CA ALA A 38 -3.70 -2.67 1.36
C ALA A 38 -2.42 -3.50 1.59
N VAL A 39 -1.34 -2.86 2.03
CA VAL A 39 -0.09 -3.56 2.36
C VAL A 39 -0.29 -4.51 3.54
N ALA A 40 -1.00 -4.09 4.58
CA ALA A 40 -1.26 -4.96 5.71
C ALA A 40 -2.04 -6.22 5.33
N GLU A 41 -3.05 -6.06 4.46
CA GLU A 41 -3.88 -7.15 3.97
C GLU A 41 -3.08 -8.15 3.13
N MET A 42 -2.22 -7.65 2.23
CA MET A 42 -1.36 -8.49 1.38
C MET A 42 -0.29 -9.23 2.20
N SER A 43 0.46 -8.49 3.03
CA SER A 43 1.67 -9.02 3.69
C SER A 43 1.39 -9.84 4.95
N PHE A 44 0.26 -9.61 5.63
CA PHE A 44 0.02 -10.22 6.95
C PHE A 44 -1.32 -10.93 7.09
N LEU A 45 -2.28 -10.65 6.21
CA LEU A 45 -3.62 -11.26 6.29
C LEU A 45 -3.89 -12.26 5.14
N GLY A 46 -2.94 -12.42 4.22
CA GLY A 46 -3.03 -13.38 3.12
C GLY A 46 -4.07 -13.00 2.06
N LEU A 47 -4.49 -11.74 2.01
CA LEU A 47 -5.41 -11.28 0.96
C LEU A 47 -4.67 -11.28 -0.39
N PRO A 48 -5.25 -11.85 -1.46
CA PRO A 48 -4.62 -11.83 -2.77
C PRO A 48 -4.35 -10.40 -3.25
N GLU A 49 -3.14 -10.16 -3.76
CA GLU A 49 -2.68 -8.83 -4.19
C GLU A 49 -3.66 -8.10 -5.09
N ARG A 50 -4.22 -8.81 -6.08
CA ARG A 50 -5.18 -8.24 -7.03
C ARG A 50 -6.45 -7.73 -6.35
N VAL A 51 -6.90 -8.43 -5.30
CA VAL A 51 -8.08 -8.03 -4.52
C VAL A 51 -7.75 -6.79 -3.70
N ALA A 52 -6.65 -6.82 -2.95
CA ALA A 52 -6.21 -5.68 -2.12
C ALA A 52 -6.00 -4.41 -2.97
N ILE A 53 -5.39 -4.52 -4.15
CA ILE A 53 -5.19 -3.39 -5.07
C ILE A 53 -6.53 -2.85 -5.57
N ASN A 54 -7.45 -3.72 -6.02
CA ASN A 54 -8.74 -3.29 -6.53
C ASN A 54 -9.54 -2.54 -5.46
N GLU A 55 -9.62 -3.07 -4.24
CA GLU A 55 -10.34 -2.43 -3.13
C GLU A 55 -9.71 -1.08 -2.75
N ALA A 56 -8.38 -1.01 -2.71
CA ALA A 56 -7.68 0.25 -2.43
C ALA A 56 -7.96 1.32 -3.50
N VAL A 57 -8.01 0.94 -4.77
CA VAL A 57 -8.33 1.85 -5.88
C VAL A 57 -9.78 2.32 -5.80
N GLU A 58 -10.72 1.44 -5.46
CA GLU A 58 -12.12 1.82 -5.28
C GLU A 58 -12.33 2.74 -4.06
N LEU A 59 -11.61 2.51 -2.96
CA LEU A 59 -11.60 3.42 -1.82
C LEU A 59 -11.04 4.80 -2.21
N ALA A 60 -9.94 4.83 -2.97
CA ALA A 60 -9.33 6.07 -3.43
C ALA A 60 -10.27 6.87 -4.33
N LYS A 61 -11.00 6.23 -5.25
CA LYS A 61 -12.01 6.91 -6.08
C LYS A 61 -13.12 7.58 -5.28
N ARG A 62 -13.44 7.06 -4.09
CA ARG A 62 -14.52 7.58 -3.23
C ARG A 62 -14.05 8.67 -2.27
N TYR A 63 -12.80 8.59 -1.81
CA TYR A 63 -12.33 9.36 -0.66
C TYR A 63 -11.04 10.16 -0.90
N SER A 64 -10.34 9.95 -2.01
CA SER A 64 -9.16 10.70 -2.41
C SER A 64 -9.50 11.75 -3.48
N ASP A 65 -8.49 12.51 -3.91
CA ASP A 65 -8.60 13.45 -5.02
C ASP A 65 -8.61 12.74 -6.40
N ASP A 66 -8.79 13.54 -7.45
CA ASP A 66 -8.93 13.06 -8.84
C ASP A 66 -7.70 12.26 -9.34
N GLU A 67 -6.56 12.39 -8.68
CA GLU A 67 -5.30 11.72 -9.03
C GLU A 67 -4.96 10.56 -8.09
N GLY A 68 -5.51 10.55 -6.88
CA GLY A 68 -5.15 9.63 -5.80
C GLY A 68 -5.33 8.16 -6.16
N HIS A 69 -6.39 7.80 -6.90
CA HIS A 69 -6.61 6.42 -7.33
C HIS A 69 -5.55 5.90 -8.32
N ARG A 70 -5.06 6.77 -9.23
CA ARG A 70 -3.96 6.42 -10.15
C ARG A 70 -2.64 6.30 -9.39
N PHE A 71 -2.39 7.24 -8.49
CA PHE A 71 -1.23 7.24 -7.61
C PHE A 71 -1.17 5.96 -6.76
N ILE A 72 -2.25 5.62 -6.04
CA ILE A 72 -2.33 4.43 -5.18
C ILE A 72 -2.12 3.15 -6.00
N ASN A 73 -2.76 3.01 -7.16
CA ASN A 73 -2.55 1.85 -8.04
C ASN A 73 -1.08 1.70 -8.45
N GLY A 74 -0.42 2.81 -8.80
CA GLY A 74 1.00 2.82 -9.17
C GLY A 74 1.92 2.41 -8.01
N VAL A 75 1.66 2.92 -6.80
CA VAL A 75 2.42 2.56 -5.60
C VAL A 75 2.24 1.08 -5.26
N LEU A 76 1.01 0.58 -5.23
CA LEU A 76 0.75 -0.81 -4.85
C LEU A 76 1.31 -1.82 -5.87
N ARG A 77 1.34 -1.49 -7.17
CA ARG A 77 2.06 -2.32 -8.15
C ARG A 77 3.54 -2.47 -7.79
N ARG A 78 4.22 -1.36 -7.51
CA ARG A 78 5.64 -1.39 -7.08
C ARG A 78 5.83 -2.19 -5.80
N VAL A 79 4.92 -2.06 -4.84
CA VAL A 79 4.94 -2.90 -3.62
C VAL A 79 4.88 -4.38 -3.98
N THR A 80 3.91 -4.81 -4.80
CA THR A 80 3.77 -6.22 -5.16
C THR A 80 4.94 -6.77 -5.96
N ASP A 81 5.53 -5.96 -6.83
CA ASP A 81 6.73 -6.35 -7.60
C ASP A 81 7.92 -6.61 -6.65
N ARG A 82 8.06 -5.79 -5.60
CA ARG A 82 9.08 -5.96 -4.56
C ARG A 82 8.84 -7.21 -3.71
N ILE A 83 7.61 -7.39 -3.21
CA ILE A 83 7.23 -8.59 -2.42
C ILE A 83 7.55 -9.88 -3.21
N LYS A 84 7.23 -9.91 -4.51
CA LYS A 84 7.55 -11.05 -5.38
C LYS A 84 9.04 -11.24 -5.61
N ALA A 85 9.80 -10.15 -5.71
CA ALA A 85 11.25 -10.24 -5.87
C ALA A 85 11.91 -10.84 -4.62
N GLU A 86 11.50 -10.41 -3.43
CA GLU A 86 11.97 -10.93 -2.16
C GLU A 86 11.60 -12.41 -1.96
N ALA A 87 10.36 -12.79 -2.29
CA ALA A 87 9.91 -14.18 -2.21
C ALA A 87 10.64 -15.15 -3.16
N ARG A 88 11.25 -14.65 -4.24
CA ARG A 88 12.06 -15.45 -5.17
C ARG A 88 13.52 -15.61 -4.74
N LEU A 89 13.98 -14.78 -3.80
CA LEU A 89 15.34 -14.82 -3.26
C LEU A 89 15.45 -15.68 -2.00
N GLN A 90 14.32 -16.16 -1.47
CA GLN A 90 14.22 -17.11 -0.36
C GLN A 90 14.01 -18.53 -0.89
#